data_AF-A0A662G8Q5-F1
#
_entry.id   AF-A0A662G8Q5-F1
#
_cell.length_a   1.000
_cell.length_b   1.000
_cell.length_c   1.000
_cell.angle_alpha   90.00
_cell.angle_beta   90.00
_cell.angle_gamma   90.00
#
_symmetry.space_group_name_H-M   'P 1'
#
loop_
_entity.id
_entity.type
_entity.pdbx_description
1 polymer ?
#
loop_
_entity_poly.entity_id
_entity_poly.type
_entity_poly.pdbx_seq_one_letter_code
_entity_poly.pdbx_strand_id
1 'polypeptide(L)'
;MQEGEIGELVLTPLNLRGTPLLRYRTGDLVKIKKTACPCGRTHPLIDIIGRKDETLMIDGLNLYPYRFDQALQKFTPVVLNYHVICENIGEVVRLRIMCEVDPNIDKDKMKSKIFYALKHVSIDFLEILEKSSIEVDLEILEPFALSLNTKGKVKKFINKRGDTK
;
A
#
# COMPACT_ATOMS: atom_id res chain seq x y z
N MET A 1 -9.16 19.31 8.26
CA MET A 1 -9.34 17.86 8.18
C MET A 1 -10.21 17.46 9.33
N GLN A 2 -11.32 16.78 9.04
CA GLN A 2 -12.15 16.16 10.05
C GLN A 2 -11.41 14.97 10.67
N GLU A 3 -11.93 14.53 11.80
CA GLU A 3 -11.31 13.51 12.62
C GLU A 3 -11.17 12.19 11.87
N GLY A 4 -9.93 11.74 11.67
CA GLY A 4 -9.64 10.48 11.01
C GLY A 4 -9.56 10.52 9.49
N GLU A 5 -9.74 11.69 8.86
CA GLU A 5 -9.48 11.90 7.44
C GLU A 5 -7.99 11.70 7.10
N ILE A 6 -7.75 11.16 5.91
CA ILE A 6 -6.40 11.06 5.32
C ILE A 6 -6.17 12.31 4.47
N GLY A 7 -5.02 12.95 4.63
CA GLY A 7 -4.65 14.16 3.90
C GLY A 7 -3.17 14.19 3.58
N GLU A 8 -2.78 15.09 2.69
CA GLU A 8 -1.38 15.26 2.30
C GLU A 8 -0.64 16.16 3.29
N LEU A 9 0.55 15.74 3.73
CA LEU A 9 1.41 16.52 4.59
C LEU A 9 2.06 17.68 3.81
N VAL A 10 1.77 18.90 4.24
CA VAL A 10 2.34 20.13 3.67
C VAL A 10 3.22 20.81 4.71
N LEU A 11 4.46 21.13 4.36
CA LEU A 11 5.47 21.64 5.28
C LEU A 11 5.94 23.05 4.93
N THR A 12 6.15 23.86 5.96
CA THR A 12 6.85 25.14 5.89
C THR A 12 7.91 25.17 6.99
N PRO A 13 9.16 24.75 6.73
CA PRO A 13 10.24 24.86 7.71
C PRO A 13 10.51 26.32 8.08
N LEU A 14 10.44 26.62 9.38
CA LEU A 14 10.59 28.00 9.89
C LEU A 14 12.05 28.42 10.09
N ASN A 15 12.98 27.46 10.19
CA ASN A 15 14.39 27.72 10.54
C ASN A 15 15.39 27.32 9.45
N LEU A 16 14.93 26.99 8.24
CA LEU A 16 15.78 26.56 7.13
C LEU A 16 16.25 27.79 6.32
N ARG A 17 17.54 28.15 6.42
CA ARG A 17 18.07 29.42 5.88
C ARG A 17 18.61 29.37 4.44
N GLY A 18 19.09 28.20 3.97
CA GLY A 18 19.70 28.07 2.63
C GLY A 18 18.72 27.66 1.53
N THR A 19 17.64 26.98 1.90
CA THR A 19 16.66 26.39 0.97
C THR A 19 15.25 26.49 1.56
N PRO A 20 14.70 27.71 1.75
CA PRO A 20 13.39 27.88 2.35
C PRO A 20 12.32 27.17 1.51
N LEU A 21 11.57 26.29 2.15
CA LEU A 21 10.44 25.60 1.54
C LEU A 21 9.15 26.26 2.05
N LEU A 22 8.28 26.69 1.13
CA LEU A 22 7.01 27.33 1.47
C LEU A 22 5.86 26.46 1.00
N ARG A 23 5.02 26.00 1.94
CA ARG A 23 3.88 25.11 1.66
C ARG A 23 4.28 23.94 0.75
N TYR A 24 5.43 23.33 1.06
CA TYR A 24 5.98 22.25 0.27
C TYR A 24 5.15 20.98 0.44
N ARG A 25 4.68 20.47 -0.69
CA ARG A 25 3.88 19.27 -0.81
C ARG A 25 4.78 18.05 -0.82
N THR A 26 4.79 17.31 0.28
CA THR A 26 5.65 16.12 0.43
C THR A 26 5.20 14.94 -0.42
N GLY A 27 3.92 14.91 -0.80
CA GLY A 27 3.28 13.73 -1.35
C GLY A 27 2.98 12.66 -0.30
N ASP A 28 3.35 12.85 0.97
CA ASP A 28 3.09 11.88 2.03
C ASP A 28 1.66 12.03 2.54
N LEU A 29 0.95 10.92 2.64
CA LEU A 29 -0.39 10.83 3.18
C LEU A 29 -0.31 10.54 4.67
N VAL A 30 -1.01 11.34 5.46
CA VAL A 30 -1.00 11.27 6.92
C VAL A 30 -2.40 11.35 7.49
N LYS A 31 -2.56 10.82 8.69
CA LYS A 31 -3.77 10.92 9.50
C LYS A 31 -3.42 11.50 10.86
N ILE A 32 -4.16 12.49 11.32
CA ILE A 32 -3.97 13.06 12.66
C ILE A 32 -4.56 12.09 13.69
N LYS A 33 -3.77 11.74 14.71
CA LYS A 33 -4.23 10.96 15.87
C LYS A 33 -5.02 11.84 16.82
N LYS A 34 -6.03 11.21 17.43
CA LYS A 34 -6.93 11.83 18.41
C LYS A 34 -6.35 11.87 19.83
N THR A 35 -5.24 11.18 20.07
CA THR A 35 -4.65 11.00 21.40
C THR A 35 -3.56 12.02 21.67
N ALA A 36 -3.45 12.48 22.91
CA ALA A 36 -2.31 13.29 23.36
C ALA A 36 -1.00 12.49 23.32
N CYS A 37 0.15 13.17 23.20
CA CYS A 37 1.45 12.52 23.37
C CYS A 37 1.59 12.02 24.80
N PRO A 38 1.99 10.75 25.03
CA PRO A 38 2.31 10.26 26.38
C PRO A 38 3.48 11.03 27.02
N CYS A 39 4.27 11.74 26.20
CA CYS A 39 5.36 12.60 26.63
C CYS A 39 4.94 13.98 27.17
N GLY A 40 3.64 14.32 27.15
CA GLY A 40 3.12 15.62 27.60
C GLY A 40 3.24 16.78 26.60
N ARG A 41 3.88 16.58 25.43
CA ARG A 41 3.88 17.59 24.36
C ARG A 41 2.48 17.74 23.77
N THR A 42 2.13 18.99 23.44
CA THR A 42 0.80 19.37 22.93
C THR A 42 0.70 19.43 21.40
N HIS A 43 1.77 19.04 20.69
CA HIS A 43 1.74 19.00 19.22
C HIS A 43 0.85 17.87 18.70
N PRO A 44 0.22 18.04 17.52
CA PRO A 44 -0.53 16.97 16.87
C PRO A 44 0.36 15.75 16.63
N LEU A 45 -0.18 14.57 16.93
CA LEU A 45 0.42 13.30 16.54
C LEU A 45 -0.13 12.89 15.17
N ILE A 46 0.72 12.32 14.33
CA ILE A 46 0.33 11.84 13.00
C ILE A 46 0.74 10.38 12.81
N ASP A 47 -0.09 9.62 12.10
CA ASP A 47 0.30 8.36 11.48
C ASP A 47 0.63 8.60 10.00
N ILE A 48 1.73 8.02 9.54
CA ILE A 48 2.10 7.99 8.13
C ILE A 48 1.39 6.82 7.47
N ILE A 49 0.55 7.12 6.49
CA ILE A 49 -0.26 6.16 5.74
C ILE A 49 0.52 5.63 4.53
N GLY A 50 1.34 6.47 3.90
CA GLY A 50 2.12 6.11 2.72
C GLY A 50 2.31 7.34 1.84
N ARG A 51 2.66 7.14 0.57
CA ARG A 51 2.74 8.25 -0.39
C ARG A 51 1.57 8.24 -1.36
N LYS A 52 1.13 9.43 -1.77
CA LYS A 52 0.05 9.63 -2.75
C LYS A 52 0.36 8.95 -4.08
N ASP A 53 1.63 8.87 -4.46
CA ASP A 53 2.07 8.24 -5.70
C ASP A 53 2.27 6.72 -5.60
N GLU A 54 2.15 6.13 -4.41
CA GLU A 54 2.21 4.68 -4.20
C GLU A 54 0.82 4.04 -4.10
N THR A 55 -0.27 4.81 -4.20
CA THR A 55 -1.65 4.30 -4.16
C THR A 55 -2.11 3.79 -5.52
N LEU A 56 -3.13 2.92 -5.50
CA LEU A 56 -3.77 2.38 -6.69
C LEU A 56 -5.28 2.58 -6.59
N MET A 57 -5.90 3.18 -7.60
CA MET A 57 -7.33 3.51 -7.58
C MET A 57 -8.09 2.59 -8.54
N ILE A 58 -9.03 1.78 -8.05
CA ILE A 58 -9.86 0.89 -8.89
C ILE A 58 -11.30 1.27 -8.64
N ASP A 59 -12.03 1.62 -9.70
CA ASP A 59 -13.45 2.00 -9.62
C ASP A 59 -13.77 3.03 -8.53
N GLY A 60 -12.91 4.05 -8.39
CA GLY A 60 -13.07 5.12 -7.39
C GLY A 60 -12.63 4.76 -5.97
N LEU A 61 -12.24 3.51 -5.72
CA LEU A 61 -11.74 3.04 -4.41
C LEU A 61 -10.21 3.09 -4.38
N ASN A 62 -9.66 3.64 -3.29
CA ASN A 62 -8.21 3.77 -3.12
C ASN A 62 -7.63 2.60 -2.34
N LEU A 63 -6.67 1.92 -2.96
CA LEU A 63 -5.84 0.92 -2.32
C LEU A 63 -4.55 1.55 -1.83
N TYR A 64 -4.17 1.20 -0.62
CA TYR A 64 -2.98 1.70 0.04
C TYR A 64 -2.04 0.56 0.44
N PRO A 65 -0.73 0.64 0.11
CA PRO A 65 0.23 -0.40 0.46
C PRO A 65 0.28 -0.72 1.96
N TYR A 66 0.16 0.26 2.85
CA TYR A 66 0.24 -0.01 4.30
C TYR A 66 -0.85 -0.97 4.79
N ARG A 67 -2.03 -1.03 4.14
CA ARG A 67 -3.09 -1.97 4.50
C ARG A 67 -2.74 -3.39 4.10
N PHE A 68 -2.11 -3.55 2.94
CA PHE A 68 -1.55 -4.83 2.52
C PHE A 68 -0.42 -5.25 3.45
N ASP A 69 0.49 -4.34 3.79
CA ASP A 69 1.58 -4.61 4.74
C ASP A 69 1.02 -5.09 6.09
N GLN A 70 0.03 -4.40 6.65
CA GLN A 70 -0.63 -4.78 7.91
C GLN A 70 -1.30 -6.16 7.85
N ALA A 71 -2.04 -6.44 6.77
CA ALA A 71 -2.74 -7.71 6.62
C ALA A 71 -1.75 -8.87 6.41
N LEU A 72 -0.80 -8.72 5.50
CA LEU A 72 0.21 -9.73 5.21
C LEU A 72 1.10 -9.97 6.44
N GLN A 73 1.53 -8.94 7.16
CA GLN A 73 2.32 -9.10 8.37
C GLN A 73 1.55 -9.87 9.47
N LYS A 74 0.24 -9.61 9.60
CA LYS A 74 -0.60 -10.25 10.62
C LYS A 74 -0.87 -11.72 10.32
N PHE A 75 -1.18 -12.06 9.07
CA PHE A 75 -1.69 -13.39 8.70
C PHE A 75 -0.65 -14.26 7.99
N THR A 76 0.35 -13.64 7.36
CA THR A 76 1.41 -14.30 6.59
C THR A 76 2.77 -13.63 6.83
N PRO A 77 3.29 -13.60 8.08
CA PRO A 77 4.54 -12.89 8.43
C PRO A 77 5.79 -13.39 7.68
N VAL A 78 5.69 -14.54 7.02
CA VAL A 78 6.73 -15.16 6.19
C VAL A 78 6.80 -14.60 4.77
N VAL A 79 5.85 -13.74 4.37
CA VAL A 79 5.93 -12.99 3.10
C VAL A 79 6.97 -11.88 3.27
N LEU A 80 8.03 -11.95 2.48
CA LEU A 80 9.17 -11.03 2.57
C LEU A 80 8.90 -9.73 1.81
N ASN A 81 8.35 -9.86 0.60
CA ASN A 81 7.96 -8.76 -0.25
C ASN A 81 6.77 -9.13 -1.12
N TYR A 82 6.15 -8.12 -1.72
CA TYR A 82 5.10 -8.33 -2.70
C TYR A 82 5.06 -7.20 -3.73
N HIS A 83 4.48 -7.52 -4.88
CA HIS A 83 3.99 -6.59 -5.89
C HIS A 83 2.49 -6.82 -6.12
N VAL A 84 1.76 -5.74 -6.36
CA VAL A 84 0.42 -5.77 -6.96
C VAL A 84 0.51 -5.01 -8.26
N ILE A 85 0.33 -5.74 -9.36
CA ILE A 85 0.28 -5.18 -10.71
C ILE A 85 -1.19 -5.15 -11.13
N CYS A 86 -1.67 -3.97 -11.50
CA CYS A 86 -3.00 -3.79 -12.05
C CYS A 86 -2.90 -3.48 -13.54
N GLU A 87 -3.54 -4.30 -14.36
CA GLU A 87 -3.54 -4.17 -15.82
C GLU A 87 -4.94 -4.47 -16.39
N ASN A 88 -5.24 -3.87 -17.55
CA ASN A 88 -6.50 -4.15 -18.26
C ASN A 88 -6.26 -5.26 -19.28
N ILE A 89 -7.13 -6.27 -19.28
CA ILE A 89 -7.15 -7.39 -20.23
C ILE A 89 -8.53 -7.40 -20.87
N GLY A 90 -8.64 -6.71 -22.00
CA GLY A 90 -9.95 -6.37 -22.57
C GLY A 90 -10.75 -5.50 -21.60
N GLU A 91 -11.94 -5.97 -21.22
CA GLU A 91 -12.83 -5.30 -20.27
C GLU A 91 -12.59 -5.71 -18.80
N VAL A 92 -11.69 -6.67 -18.57
CA VAL A 92 -11.38 -7.19 -17.23
C VAL A 92 -10.17 -6.45 -16.67
N VAL A 93 -10.25 -6.03 -15.41
CA VAL A 93 -9.08 -5.54 -14.67
C VAL A 93 -8.44 -6.72 -13.96
N ARG A 94 -7.20 -7.05 -14.32
CA ARG A 94 -6.43 -8.09 -13.64
C ARG A 94 -5.55 -7.48 -12.54
N LEU A 95 -5.67 -8.03 -11.34
CA LEU A 95 -4.78 -7.79 -10.20
C LEU A 95 -3.85 -8.98 -10.02
N ARG A 96 -2.63 -8.84 -10.51
CA ARG A 96 -1.56 -9.82 -10.28
C ARG A 96 -0.85 -9.49 -8.97
N ILE A 97 -1.02 -10.35 -7.99
CA ILE A 97 -0.39 -10.25 -6.67
C ILE A 97 0.74 -11.26 -6.63
N MET A 98 1.97 -10.77 -6.55
CA MET A 98 3.17 -11.60 -6.52
C MET A 98 3.80 -11.48 -5.14
N CYS A 99 4.01 -12.58 -4.43
CA CYS A 99 4.57 -12.58 -3.08
C CYS A 99 5.87 -13.39 -3.03
N GLU A 100 6.96 -12.77 -2.57
CA GLU A 100 8.19 -13.48 -2.21
C GLU A 100 8.01 -14.16 -0.86
N VAL A 101 8.28 -15.47 -0.81
CA VAL A 101 8.11 -16.28 0.39
C VAL A 101 9.35 -17.15 0.58
N ASP A 102 9.67 -17.53 1.82
CA ASP A 102 10.72 -18.50 2.14
C ASP A 102 10.53 -19.82 1.36
N PRO A 103 11.60 -20.44 0.80
CA PRO A 103 11.52 -21.60 -0.08
C PRO A 103 10.99 -22.86 0.62
N ASN A 104 11.05 -22.92 1.95
CA ASN A 104 10.64 -24.11 2.71
C ASN A 104 9.13 -24.20 2.95
N ILE A 105 8.33 -23.42 2.22
CA ILE A 105 6.90 -23.27 2.43
C ILE A 105 6.11 -23.95 1.31
N ASP A 106 5.11 -24.74 1.71
CA ASP A 106 4.09 -25.29 0.83
C ASP A 106 3.32 -24.15 0.13
N LYS A 107 3.51 -24.04 -1.20
CA LYS A 107 2.99 -22.95 -2.02
C LYS A 107 1.46 -22.91 -2.03
N ASP A 108 0.78 -24.04 -2.09
CA ASP A 108 -0.69 -24.07 -2.15
C ASP A 108 -1.33 -23.66 -0.82
N LYS A 109 -0.78 -24.14 0.29
CA LYS A 109 -1.18 -23.69 1.62
C LYS A 109 -0.93 -22.20 1.81
N MET A 110 0.20 -21.71 1.29
CA MET A 110 0.53 -20.30 1.40
C MET A 110 -0.38 -19.41 0.54
N LYS A 111 -0.73 -19.84 -0.68
CA LYS A 111 -1.69 -19.12 -1.52
C LYS A 111 -3.02 -18.91 -0.80
N SER A 112 -3.53 -19.97 -0.17
CA SER A 112 -4.77 -19.91 0.61
C SER A 112 -4.67 -18.93 1.79
N LYS A 113 -3.54 -18.92 2.51
CA LYS A 113 -3.31 -17.98 3.63
C LYS A 113 -3.18 -16.53 3.17
N ILE A 114 -2.48 -16.28 2.07
CA ILE A 114 -2.35 -14.93 1.50
C ILE A 114 -3.73 -14.46 1.04
N PHE A 115 -4.50 -15.30 0.35
CA PHE A 115 -5.85 -14.94 -0.08
C PHE A 115 -6.76 -14.62 1.11
N TYR A 116 -6.64 -15.37 2.21
CA TYR A 116 -7.31 -15.04 3.46
C TYR A 116 -6.85 -13.67 4.01
N ALA A 117 -5.53 -13.41 4.05
CA ALA A 117 -5.00 -12.12 4.49
C ALA A 117 -5.52 -10.94 3.65
N LEU A 118 -5.59 -11.12 2.33
CA LEU A 118 -6.09 -10.15 1.36
C LEU A 118 -7.54 -9.73 1.67
N LYS A 119 -8.39 -10.66 2.12
CA LYS A 119 -9.75 -10.34 2.58
C LYS A 119 -9.81 -9.45 3.82
N HIS A 120 -8.68 -9.25 4.51
CA HIS A 120 -8.60 -8.43 5.72
C HIS A 120 -7.83 -7.11 5.50
N VAL A 121 -7.52 -6.74 4.25
CA VAL A 121 -6.84 -5.48 3.91
C VAL A 121 -7.71 -4.26 4.23
N SER A 122 -8.92 -4.22 3.64
CA SER A 122 -9.92 -3.18 3.86
C SER A 122 -11.27 -3.61 3.31
N ILE A 123 -12.33 -2.92 3.71
CA ILE A 123 -13.68 -3.09 3.13
C ILE A 123 -13.64 -2.71 1.65
N ASP A 124 -13.02 -1.58 1.30
CA ASP A 124 -12.84 -1.14 -0.09
C ASP A 124 -12.18 -2.23 -0.96
N PHE A 125 -11.19 -2.95 -0.43
CA PHE A 125 -10.54 -4.01 -1.20
C PHE A 125 -11.41 -5.26 -1.32
N LEU A 126 -12.17 -5.62 -0.28
CA LEU A 126 -13.18 -6.69 -0.37
C LEU A 126 -14.22 -6.39 -1.45
N GLU A 127 -14.72 -5.16 -1.49
CA GLU A 127 -15.66 -4.72 -2.53
C GLU A 127 -15.06 -4.84 -3.94
N ILE A 128 -13.76 -4.55 -4.10
CA ILE A 128 -13.06 -4.77 -5.37
C ILE A 128 -12.99 -6.26 -5.72
N LEU A 129 -12.68 -7.14 -4.75
CA LEU A 129 -12.55 -8.58 -4.98
C LEU A 129 -13.88 -9.25 -5.37
N GLU A 130 -15.02 -8.69 -4.97
CA GLU A 130 -16.35 -9.25 -5.25
C GLU A 130 -16.90 -8.87 -6.64
N LYS A 131 -16.24 -7.96 -7.35
CA LYS A 131 -16.66 -7.53 -8.68
C LYS A 131 -16.28 -8.56 -9.75
N SER A 132 -17.25 -8.91 -10.60
CA SER A 132 -17.05 -9.84 -11.72
C SER A 132 -16.08 -9.33 -12.79
N SER A 133 -15.86 -8.03 -12.88
CA SER A 133 -14.90 -7.39 -13.79
C SER A 133 -13.46 -7.42 -13.26
N ILE A 134 -13.22 -7.94 -12.05
CA ILE A 134 -11.90 -8.02 -11.44
C ILE A 134 -11.44 -9.47 -11.40
N GLU A 135 -10.30 -9.76 -12.04
CA GLU A 135 -9.62 -11.05 -11.94
C GLU A 135 -8.42 -10.91 -11.00
N VAL A 136 -8.27 -11.83 -10.05
CA VAL A 136 -7.17 -11.83 -9.10
C VAL A 136 -6.30 -13.05 -9.36
N ASP A 137 -5.05 -12.79 -9.71
CA ASP A 137 -4.03 -13.81 -9.95
C ASP A 137 -2.98 -13.74 -8.83
N LEU A 138 -2.76 -14.86 -8.13
CA LEU A 138 -1.82 -14.94 -7.02
C LEU A 138 -0.65 -15.87 -7.36
N GLU A 139 0.54 -15.27 -7.37
CA GLU A 139 1.80 -15.92 -7.69
C GLU A 139 2.72 -15.91 -6.46
N ILE A 140 3.31 -17.07 -6.14
CA ILE A 140 4.34 -17.18 -5.10
C ILE A 140 5.69 -17.30 -5.79
N LEU A 141 6.57 -16.38 -5.42
CA LEU A 141 7.92 -16.27 -5.93
C LEU A 141 8.92 -16.79 -4.92
N GLU A 142 10.06 -17.23 -5.43
CA GLU A 142 11.25 -17.49 -4.62
C GLU A 142 11.73 -16.19 -3.94
N PRO A 143 12.46 -16.28 -2.81
CA PRO A 143 12.97 -15.10 -2.12
C PRO A 143 13.78 -14.20 -3.05
N PHE A 144 13.64 -12.89 -2.86
CA PHE A 144 14.39 -11.83 -3.55
C PHE A 144 14.11 -11.70 -5.07
N ALA A 145 13.20 -12.47 -5.66
CA ALA A 145 12.88 -12.40 -7.09
C ALA A 145 12.41 -11.00 -7.58
N LEU A 146 11.66 -10.26 -6.76
CA LEU A 146 11.27 -8.86 -6.99
C LEU A 146 12.40 -7.91 -6.61
N SER A 147 13.06 -8.18 -5.48
CA SER A 147 14.09 -7.33 -4.90
C SER A 147 15.32 -7.19 -5.81
N LEU A 148 15.76 -8.28 -6.45
CA LEU A 148 16.91 -8.28 -7.38
C LEU A 148 16.67 -7.47 -8.66
N ASN A 149 15.41 -7.27 -9.03
CA ASN A 149 15.02 -6.60 -10.27
C ASN A 149 14.68 -5.11 -10.09
N THR A 150 14.96 -4.54 -8.91
CA THR A 150 14.64 -3.14 -8.59
C THR A 150 15.87 -2.37 -8.12
N LYS A 151 16.02 -1.13 -8.60
CA LYS A 151 17.00 -0.18 -8.06
C LYS A 151 16.37 0.53 -6.85
N GLY A 152 16.66 0.06 -5.64
CA GLY A 152 16.18 0.65 -4.39
C GLY A 152 14.96 -0.07 -3.81
N LYS A 153 13.98 0.68 -3.29
CA LYS A 153 12.79 0.12 -2.64
C LYS A 153 11.91 -0.59 -3.69
N VAL A 154 11.53 -1.83 -3.38
CA VAL A 154 10.55 -2.61 -4.15
C VAL A 154 9.22 -1.84 -4.21
N LYS A 155 8.74 -1.54 -5.42
CA LYS A 155 7.53 -0.76 -5.63
C LYS A 155 6.30 -1.65 -5.45
N LYS A 156 5.62 -1.51 -4.30
CA LYS A 156 4.49 -2.38 -3.94
C LYS A 156 3.40 -2.40 -4.99
N PHE A 157 2.94 -1.23 -5.48
CA PHE A 157 1.85 -1.15 -6.47
C PHE A 157 2.33 -0.61 -7.83
N ILE A 158 1.91 -1.27 -8.90
CA ILE A 158 2.24 -0.92 -10.28
C ILE A 158 0.94 -0.83 -11.08
N ASN A 159 0.56 0.38 -11.48
CA ASN A 159 -0.58 0.58 -12.39
C ASN A 159 -0.08 0.56 -13.85
N LYS A 160 -0.53 -0.41 -14.64
CA LYS A 160 -0.25 -0.54 -16.09
C LYS A 160 -1.46 -0.18 -16.96
N ARG A 161 -2.56 0.30 -16.39
CA ARG A 161 -3.82 0.55 -17.13
C ARG A 161 -3.79 1.73 -18.10
N GLY A 162 -2.69 2.47 -18.21
CA GLY A 162 -2.59 3.64 -19.09
C GLY A 162 -3.38 4.87 -18.58
N ASP A 163 -4.31 4.69 -17.65
CA ASP A 163 -5.06 5.77 -17.01
C ASP A 163 -4.15 6.60 -16.11
N THR A 164 -4.00 7.90 -16.42
CA THR A 164 -3.31 8.87 -15.57
C THR A 164 -4.00 8.99 -14.21
N LYS A 165 -3.19 8.97 -13.15
CA LYS A 165 -3.60 9.10 -11.73
C LYS A 165 -4.45 10.32 -11.43
#